data_AF-A0A199V998-F1
#
_entry.id   AF-A0A199V998-F1
#
_cell.length_a   1.000
_cell.length_b   1.000
_cell.length_c   1.000
_cell.angle_alpha   90.00
_cell.angle_beta   90.00
_cell.angle_gamma   90.00
#
_symmetry.space_group_name_H-M   'P 1'
#
loop_
_entity.id
_entity.type
_entity.pdbx_description
1 polymer ?
#
loop_
_entity_poly.entity_id
_entity_poly.type
_entity_poly.pdbx_seq_one_letter_code
_entity_poly.pdbx_strand_id
1 'polypeptide(L)'
;MASLEFVVKVGEQQLIQPETPTPYETKYLSNIDDQAGLRNHIPFVHFYRGRSRDRCDPVPIIRRALSRTLVQYYPLAGRIRNTEKGKLVVECTGEGVVFREADADVTIEQLQRQSGGLGLVPPFPRRDRLLVDDIWGCFLITDSPLLRMQSARDPSINSPSLRPVWSREALSPRSPPRISFPHYEYDDSITNLKPGPMYSPSRFRRLAQASLFLPRETVSTLKHRAAAAASFDAVAACLWRARARALCLSGRDPAYFLFPVDTRSRGTPRLPRGYYGAAVVFPCATALTFDLCRKPLRYASSKVATAKQIALEDEYRAS
;
A
#
# COMPACT_ATOMS: atom_id res chain seq x y z
N MET A 1 6.68 30.00 -0.83
CA MET A 1 5.26 30.25 -1.15
C MET A 1 4.46 30.07 0.13
N ALA A 2 3.47 30.93 0.40
CA ALA A 2 2.59 30.74 1.54
C ALA A 2 1.78 29.45 1.37
N SER A 3 1.69 28.64 2.44
CA SER A 3 0.86 27.43 2.45
C SER A 3 -0.61 27.83 2.23
N LEU A 4 -1.33 27.08 1.39
CA LEU A 4 -2.77 27.25 1.26
C LEU A 4 -3.45 26.92 2.59
N GLU A 5 -4.24 27.87 3.09
CA GLU A 5 -5.01 27.75 4.31
C GLU A 5 -6.48 27.57 3.97
N PHE A 6 -7.11 26.56 4.60
CA PHE A 6 -8.53 26.24 4.44
C PHE A 6 -9.03 25.45 5.67
N VAL A 7 -10.31 25.56 5.95
CA VAL A 7 -11.03 24.90 7.04
C VAL A 7 -11.72 23.63 6.51
N VAL A 8 -11.58 22.54 7.25
CA VAL A 8 -12.32 21.30 7.03
C VAL A 8 -13.31 21.11 8.17
N LYS A 9 -14.60 21.06 7.86
CA LYS A 9 -15.68 20.72 8.80
C LYS A 9 -15.98 19.24 8.65
N VAL A 10 -15.60 18.47 9.65
CA VAL A 10 -15.78 17.02 9.66
C VAL A 10 -17.09 16.69 10.36
N GLY A 11 -17.94 15.90 9.70
CA GLY A 11 -19.17 15.37 10.26
C GLY A 11 -18.95 14.23 11.24
N GLU A 12 -20.05 13.74 11.82
CA GLU A 12 -20.01 12.64 12.76
C GLU A 12 -19.56 11.32 12.10
N GLN A 13 -18.95 10.46 12.92
CA GLN A 13 -18.59 9.11 12.51
C GLN A 13 -19.83 8.24 12.39
N GLN A 14 -19.94 7.52 11.29
CA GLN A 14 -21.03 6.59 11.06
C GLN A 14 -20.50 5.22 10.65
N LEU A 15 -21.23 4.17 11.00
CA LEU A 15 -20.98 2.82 10.52
C LEU A 15 -21.91 2.52 9.36
N ILE A 16 -21.33 2.19 8.21
CA ILE A 16 -22.08 1.70 7.05
C ILE A 16 -22.07 0.18 7.09
N GLN A 17 -23.24 -0.37 7.41
CA GLN A 17 -23.49 -1.81 7.49
C GLN A 17 -23.78 -2.42 6.11
N PRO A 18 -23.62 -3.74 5.93
CA PRO A 18 -24.12 -4.44 4.74
C PRO A 18 -25.62 -4.19 4.50
N GLU A 19 -26.05 -4.09 3.24
CA GLU A 19 -27.46 -3.81 2.86
C GLU A 19 -28.41 -4.93 3.31
N THR A 20 -27.91 -6.15 3.43
CA THR A 20 -28.64 -7.33 3.90
C THR A 20 -27.83 -8.09 4.96
N PRO A 21 -28.47 -8.88 5.84
CA PRO A 21 -27.76 -9.71 6.81
C PRO A 21 -26.69 -10.59 6.15
N THR A 22 -25.53 -10.68 6.78
CA THR A 22 -24.39 -11.48 6.34
C THR A 22 -24.06 -12.57 7.36
N PRO A 23 -23.41 -13.68 6.97
CA PRO A 23 -23.04 -14.73 7.92
C PRO A 23 -22.17 -14.21 9.06
N TYR A 24 -22.51 -14.63 10.28
CA TYR A 24 -21.64 -14.48 11.44
C TYR A 24 -20.68 -15.67 11.50
N GLU A 25 -19.39 -15.41 11.32
CA GLU A 25 -18.35 -16.43 11.38
C GLU A 25 -16.99 -15.82 11.69
N THR A 26 -16.02 -16.65 12.07
CA THR A 26 -14.63 -16.25 12.21
C THR A 26 -13.82 -16.81 11.05
N LYS A 27 -13.11 -15.94 10.32
CA LYS A 27 -12.28 -16.33 9.17
C LYS A 27 -10.81 -16.11 9.45
N TYR A 28 -10.00 -17.14 9.29
CA TYR A 28 -8.55 -17.06 9.46
C TYR A 28 -7.89 -16.27 8.34
N LEU A 29 -7.01 -15.33 8.70
CA LEU A 29 -6.13 -14.65 7.77
C LEU A 29 -4.97 -15.55 7.35
N SER A 30 -4.41 -15.30 6.16
CA SER A 30 -3.26 -16.08 5.69
C SER A 30 -1.99 -15.74 6.47
N ASN A 31 -0.93 -16.52 6.31
CA ASN A 31 0.36 -16.17 6.92
C ASN A 31 0.99 -14.91 6.31
N ILE A 32 0.64 -14.58 5.06
CA ILE A 32 1.06 -13.32 4.45
C ILE A 32 0.31 -12.16 5.08
N ASP A 33 -1.01 -12.26 5.25
CA ASP A 33 -1.81 -11.20 5.89
C ASP A 33 -1.35 -10.92 7.35
N ASP A 34 -0.81 -11.93 8.03
CA ASP A 34 -0.38 -11.83 9.43
C ASP A 34 0.97 -11.13 9.64
N GLN A 35 1.73 -10.85 8.57
CA GLN A 35 3.06 -10.26 8.69
C GLN A 35 3.00 -8.88 9.36
N ALA A 36 3.83 -8.67 10.38
CA ALA A 36 3.86 -7.41 11.13
C ALA A 36 4.12 -6.18 10.24
N GLY A 37 4.93 -6.33 9.19
CA GLY A 37 5.20 -5.26 8.23
C GLY A 37 3.99 -4.84 7.37
N LEU A 38 2.96 -5.68 7.29
CA LEU A 38 1.69 -5.37 6.62
C LEU A 38 0.62 -4.88 7.59
N ARG A 39 0.94 -4.84 8.90
CA ARG A 39 0.02 -4.43 9.94
C ARG A 39 -0.06 -2.90 10.08
N ASN A 40 -0.45 -2.21 9.01
CA ASN A 40 -0.71 -0.77 9.03
C ASN A 40 -1.86 -0.36 8.08
N HIS A 41 -2.54 0.75 8.39
CA HIS A 41 -3.44 1.40 7.43
C HIS A 41 -2.63 2.22 6.41
N ILE A 42 -2.95 2.05 5.13
CA ILE A 42 -2.38 2.85 4.03
C ILE A 42 -3.47 3.81 3.53
N PRO A 43 -3.32 5.13 3.71
CA PRO A 43 -4.31 6.09 3.24
C PRO A 43 -4.19 6.34 1.74
N PHE A 44 -5.32 6.38 1.05
CA PHE A 44 -5.44 6.80 -0.34
C PHE A 44 -6.40 7.99 -0.43
N VAL A 45 -6.08 8.95 -1.30
CA VAL A 45 -6.94 10.11 -1.58
C VAL A 45 -7.27 10.11 -3.06
N HIS A 46 -8.57 10.12 -3.38
CA HIS A 46 -9.07 10.17 -4.74
C HIS A 46 -9.83 11.48 -4.95
N PHE A 47 -9.40 12.27 -5.92
CA PHE A 47 -10.06 13.53 -6.28
C PHE A 47 -10.92 13.34 -7.52
N TYR A 48 -12.18 13.80 -7.44
CA TYR A 48 -13.13 13.76 -8.54
C TYR A 48 -13.60 15.18 -8.83
N ARG A 49 -13.50 15.61 -10.08
CA ARG A 49 -14.07 16.90 -10.49
C ARG A 49 -15.58 16.77 -10.62
N GLY A 50 -16.32 17.66 -9.96
CA GLY A 50 -17.77 17.75 -10.11
C GLY A 50 -18.16 18.17 -11.53
N ARG A 51 -19.23 17.59 -12.07
CA ARG A 51 -19.84 18.06 -13.32
C ARG A 51 -20.77 19.23 -12.98
N SER A 52 -20.53 20.39 -13.58
CA SER A 52 -21.24 21.67 -13.34
C SER A 52 -22.78 21.64 -13.41
N ARG A 53 -23.41 20.56 -13.92
CA ARG A 53 -24.86 20.47 -14.13
C ARG A 53 -25.60 19.55 -13.14
N ASP A 54 -24.92 18.65 -12.45
CA ASP A 54 -25.55 17.78 -11.45
C ASP A 54 -25.14 18.20 -10.05
N ARG A 55 -26.03 18.92 -9.35
CA ARG A 55 -25.93 19.27 -7.93
C ARG A 55 -26.30 18.09 -7.03
N CYS A 56 -26.02 16.85 -7.43
CA CYS A 56 -26.34 15.71 -6.61
C CYS A 56 -25.23 15.54 -5.58
N ASP A 57 -25.58 15.66 -4.30
CA ASP A 57 -24.68 15.31 -3.21
C ASP A 57 -24.20 13.86 -3.40
N PRO A 58 -22.88 13.61 -3.54
CA PRO A 58 -22.39 12.27 -3.73
C PRO A 58 -22.63 11.38 -2.50
N VAL A 59 -22.70 11.94 -1.29
CA VAL A 59 -22.64 11.17 -0.03
C VAL A 59 -23.69 10.04 0.05
N PRO A 60 -24.99 10.25 -0.24
CA PRO A 60 -25.98 9.16 -0.24
C PRO A 60 -25.65 8.04 -1.23
N ILE A 61 -25.09 8.39 -2.40
CA ILE A 61 -24.70 7.44 -3.44
C ILE A 61 -23.53 6.57 -2.94
N ILE A 62 -22.52 7.20 -2.33
CA ILE A 62 -21.36 6.52 -1.72
C ILE A 62 -21.82 5.51 -0.68
N ARG A 63 -22.64 5.95 0.26
CA ARG A 63 -23.11 5.15 1.39
C ARG A 63 -23.87 3.92 0.92
N ARG A 64 -24.81 4.11 -0.02
CA ARG A 64 -25.59 3.00 -0.59
C ARG A 64 -24.71 2.02 -1.36
N ALA A 65 -23.77 2.52 -2.16
CA ALA A 65 -22.85 1.66 -2.91
C ALA A 65 -21.94 0.84 -1.98
N LEU A 66 -21.46 1.45 -0.89
CA LEU A 66 -20.64 0.80 0.12
C LEU A 66 -21.44 -0.29 0.86
N SER A 67 -22.63 0.04 1.34
CA SER A 67 -23.54 -0.92 2.01
C SER A 67 -23.84 -2.16 1.14
N ARG A 68 -24.11 -1.95 -0.16
CA ARG A 68 -24.29 -3.03 -1.15
C ARG A 68 -23.05 -3.90 -1.34
N THR A 69 -21.89 -3.25 -1.47
CA THR A 69 -20.61 -3.93 -1.71
C THR A 69 -20.23 -4.81 -0.52
N LEU A 70 -20.52 -4.35 0.71
CA LEU A 70 -20.26 -5.09 1.93
C LEU A 70 -21.07 -6.39 2.04
N VAL A 71 -22.16 -6.59 1.29
CA VAL A 71 -22.84 -7.90 1.25
C VAL A 71 -21.92 -8.96 0.64
N GLN A 72 -21.19 -8.62 -0.43
CA GLN A 72 -20.28 -9.54 -1.11
C GLN A 72 -18.90 -9.59 -0.44
N TYR A 73 -18.47 -8.47 0.13
CA TYR A 73 -17.24 -8.34 0.89
C TYR A 73 -17.49 -8.32 2.41
N TYR A 74 -18.42 -9.15 2.90
CA TYR A 74 -18.86 -9.10 4.30
C TYR A 74 -17.77 -9.23 5.36
N PRO A 75 -16.62 -9.90 5.14
CA PRO A 75 -15.55 -9.87 6.13
C PRO A 75 -15.04 -8.45 6.37
N LEU A 76 -15.09 -7.54 5.40
CA LEU A 76 -14.70 -6.14 5.58
C LEU A 76 -15.60 -5.38 6.57
N ALA A 77 -16.84 -5.84 6.79
CA ALA A 77 -17.75 -5.29 7.79
C ALA A 77 -17.53 -5.85 9.20
N GLY A 78 -16.56 -6.76 9.37
CA GLY A 78 -16.20 -7.37 10.65
C GLY A 78 -15.12 -6.60 11.44
N ARG A 79 -14.44 -7.31 12.33
CA ARG A 79 -13.31 -6.81 13.14
C ARG A 79 -12.12 -7.76 13.05
N ILE A 80 -10.90 -7.23 12.94
CA ILE A 80 -9.70 -8.05 13.13
C ILE A 80 -9.53 -8.34 14.62
N ARG A 81 -9.34 -9.62 14.94
CA ARG A 81 -9.05 -10.13 16.29
C ARG A 81 -7.80 -10.98 16.28
N ASN A 82 -7.20 -11.17 17.46
CA ASN A 82 -6.21 -12.22 17.69
C ASN A 82 -6.91 -13.47 18.25
N THR A 83 -6.49 -14.65 17.81
CA THR A 83 -6.78 -15.88 18.56
C THR A 83 -5.93 -15.94 19.83
N GLU A 84 -6.23 -16.87 20.73
CA GLU A 84 -5.41 -17.17 21.92
C GLU A 84 -3.95 -17.47 21.57
N LYS A 85 -3.68 -17.97 20.37
CA LYS A 85 -2.34 -18.30 19.86
C LYS A 85 -1.69 -17.17 19.06
N GLY A 86 -2.27 -15.97 19.04
CA GLY A 86 -1.73 -14.78 18.37
C GLY A 86 -1.90 -14.72 16.84
N LYS A 87 -2.65 -15.66 16.25
CA LYS A 87 -3.01 -15.67 14.82
C LYS A 87 -4.09 -14.62 14.57
N LEU A 88 -4.01 -13.85 13.47
CA LEU A 88 -5.07 -12.91 13.14
C LEU A 88 -6.26 -13.61 12.48
N VAL A 89 -7.45 -13.16 12.85
CA VAL A 89 -8.72 -13.58 12.26
C VAL A 89 -9.59 -12.37 12.01
N VAL A 90 -10.56 -12.53 11.11
CA VAL A 90 -11.66 -11.59 10.94
C VAL A 90 -12.90 -12.20 11.57
N GLU A 91 -13.37 -11.59 12.66
CA GLU A 91 -14.68 -11.85 13.23
C GLU A 91 -15.71 -11.09 12.39
N CYS A 92 -16.50 -11.82 11.59
CA CYS A 92 -17.46 -11.25 10.66
C CYS A 92 -18.74 -10.83 11.39
N THR A 93 -18.67 -9.74 12.16
CA THR A 93 -19.79 -9.25 12.99
C THR A 93 -20.88 -8.54 12.20
N GLY A 94 -20.59 -8.09 10.98
CA GLY A 94 -21.52 -7.30 10.17
C GLY A 94 -21.75 -5.87 10.68
N GLU A 95 -21.00 -5.42 11.70
CA GLU A 95 -21.12 -4.08 12.29
C GLU A 95 -20.87 -2.94 11.29
N GLY A 96 -20.16 -3.22 10.20
CA GLY A 96 -19.93 -2.27 9.12
C GLY A 96 -18.58 -1.56 9.19
N VAL A 97 -18.40 -0.62 8.26
CA VAL A 97 -17.18 0.17 8.09
C VAL A 97 -17.38 1.62 8.51
N VAL A 98 -16.31 2.24 9.00
CA VAL A 98 -16.34 3.66 9.39
C VAL A 98 -16.41 4.54 8.14
N PHE A 99 -17.39 5.45 8.13
CA PHE A 99 -17.60 6.47 7.13
C PHE A 99 -17.76 7.84 7.82
N ARG A 100 -17.12 8.86 7.26
CA ARG A 100 -17.25 10.25 7.69
C ARG A 100 -17.40 11.15 6.48
N GLU A 101 -18.30 12.10 6.61
CA GLU A 101 -18.46 13.19 5.67
C GLU A 101 -17.62 14.38 6.13
N ALA A 102 -17.12 15.18 5.19
CA ALA A 102 -16.44 16.42 5.51
C ALA A 102 -16.58 17.43 4.37
N ASP A 103 -16.77 18.69 4.74
CA ASP A 103 -16.76 19.84 3.85
C ASP A 103 -15.46 20.60 4.01
N ALA A 104 -14.81 20.96 2.90
CA ALA A 104 -13.63 21.80 2.91
C ALA A 104 -13.90 23.07 2.10
N ASP A 105 -13.58 24.25 2.64
CA ASP A 105 -13.74 25.54 1.97
C ASP A 105 -12.60 25.82 0.96
N VAL A 106 -12.27 24.81 0.15
CA VAL A 106 -11.22 24.84 -0.86
C VAL A 106 -11.67 24.15 -2.15
N THR A 107 -11.31 24.72 -3.28
CA THR A 107 -11.55 24.13 -4.61
C THR A 107 -10.41 23.20 -5.03
N ILE A 108 -10.70 22.24 -5.90
CA ILE A 108 -9.68 21.37 -6.50
C ILE A 108 -8.64 22.21 -7.27
N GLU A 109 -9.07 23.29 -7.92
CA GLU A 109 -8.19 24.20 -8.66
C GLU A 109 -7.21 24.93 -7.73
N GLN A 110 -7.66 25.35 -6.54
CA GLN A 110 -6.76 25.94 -5.53
C GLN A 110 -5.72 24.93 -5.03
N LEU A 111 -6.12 23.68 -4.76
CA LEU A 111 -5.18 22.61 -4.39
C LEU A 111 -4.15 22.34 -5.49
N GLN A 112 -4.56 22.33 -6.76
CA GLN A 112 -3.68 22.11 -7.91
C GLN A 112 -2.61 23.19 -8.08
N ARG A 113 -2.96 24.45 -7.83
CA ARG A 113 -2.01 25.57 -7.95
C ARG A 113 -0.85 25.47 -6.96
N GLN A 114 -1.06 24.82 -5.81
CA GLN A 114 -0.03 24.66 -4.77
C GLN A 114 1.09 23.69 -5.18
N SER A 115 0.81 22.75 -6.07
CA SER A 115 1.81 21.77 -6.54
C SER A 115 2.67 22.27 -7.71
N GLY A 116 2.76 23.59 -7.93
CA GLY A 116 3.63 24.17 -8.96
C GLY A 116 3.31 23.72 -10.39
N GLY A 117 2.03 23.42 -10.68
CA GLY A 117 1.60 22.95 -11.99
C GLY A 117 1.65 21.44 -12.22
N LEU A 118 2.11 20.65 -11.23
CA LEU A 118 2.12 19.17 -11.30
C LEU A 118 0.73 18.52 -11.08
N GLY A 119 -0.31 19.34 -10.89
CA GLY A 119 -1.67 18.87 -10.60
C GLY A 119 -1.86 18.51 -9.13
N LEU A 120 -2.69 17.51 -8.83
CA LEU A 120 -2.91 17.04 -7.46
C LEU A 120 -1.86 15.97 -7.12
N VAL A 121 -0.74 16.40 -6.53
CA VAL A 121 0.30 15.49 -6.06
C VAL A 121 0.55 15.63 -4.56
N PRO A 122 0.76 14.52 -3.82
CA PRO A 122 1.23 14.59 -2.45
C PRO A 122 2.59 15.29 -2.34
N PRO A 123 2.92 15.91 -1.19
CA PRO A 123 2.04 16.17 -0.06
C PRO A 123 1.01 17.28 -0.38
N PHE A 124 -0.24 17.06 0.00
CA PHE A 124 -1.29 18.08 -0.13
C PHE A 124 -1.23 19.07 1.05
N PRO A 125 -1.51 20.37 0.84
CA PRO A 125 -1.69 21.31 1.94
C PRO A 125 -2.75 20.79 2.91
N ARG A 126 -2.49 20.91 4.22
CA ARG A 126 -3.41 20.45 5.28
C ARG A 126 -3.88 18.99 5.12
N ARG A 127 -3.02 18.10 4.62
CA ARG A 127 -3.29 16.65 4.51
C ARG A 127 -3.83 16.04 5.80
N ASP A 128 -3.28 16.46 6.95
CA ASP A 128 -3.69 16.04 8.30
C ASP A 128 -5.16 16.39 8.60
N ARG A 129 -5.72 17.36 7.90
CA ARG A 129 -7.13 17.78 8.00
C ARG A 129 -8.02 17.11 6.96
N LEU A 130 -7.48 16.82 5.77
CA LEU A 130 -8.21 16.09 4.71
C LEU A 130 -8.35 14.60 5.03
N LEU A 131 -7.34 14.00 5.66
CA LEU A 131 -7.39 12.62 6.13
C LEU A 131 -7.94 12.60 7.55
N VAL A 132 -9.25 12.42 7.66
CA VAL A 132 -9.90 12.21 8.94
C VAL A 132 -9.37 10.89 9.52
N ASP A 133 -8.87 10.94 10.75
CA ASP A 133 -8.17 9.85 11.45
C ASP A 133 -6.78 9.53 10.85
N ASP A 134 -5.83 10.47 11.02
CA ASP A 134 -4.39 10.29 10.73
C ASP A 134 -3.79 9.14 11.57
N ILE A 135 -4.06 7.91 11.13
CA ILE A 135 -3.49 6.65 11.63
C ILE A 135 -2.21 6.36 10.84
N TRP A 136 -1.35 7.36 10.66
CA TRP A 136 -0.02 7.10 10.12
C TRP A 136 0.78 6.28 11.14
N GLY A 137 0.88 4.98 10.84
CA GLY A 137 1.64 4.02 11.62
C GLY A 137 0.96 3.54 12.89
N CYS A 138 -0.38 3.53 13.01
CA CYS A 138 -0.96 2.75 14.09
C CYS A 138 -0.74 1.26 13.80
N PHE A 139 0.07 0.66 14.66
CA PHE A 139 0.32 -0.78 14.75
C PHE A 139 -0.87 -1.54 15.37
N LEU A 140 -1.94 -0.83 15.74
CA LEU A 140 -3.16 -1.34 16.35
C LEU A 140 -4.23 -1.54 15.27
N ILE A 141 -4.15 -2.66 14.54
CA ILE A 141 -5.22 -3.06 13.61
C ILE A 141 -6.33 -3.83 14.31
N THR A 142 -6.05 -4.42 15.48
CA THR A 142 -7.04 -5.10 16.30
C THR A 142 -8.17 -4.14 16.65
N ASP A 143 -9.40 -4.61 16.50
CA ASP A 143 -10.64 -3.85 16.77
C ASP A 143 -10.91 -2.67 15.82
N SER A 144 -10.12 -2.55 14.75
CA SER A 144 -10.31 -1.52 13.72
C SER A 144 -11.03 -2.04 12.47
N PRO A 145 -11.77 -1.20 11.74
CA PRO A 145 -12.35 -1.56 10.45
C PRO A 145 -11.26 -1.89 9.41
N LEU A 146 -11.51 -2.92 8.61
CA LEU A 146 -10.62 -3.39 7.53
C LEU A 146 -10.48 -2.41 6.36
N LEU A 147 -11.48 -1.55 6.18
CA LEU A 147 -11.53 -0.59 5.10
C LEU A 147 -12.22 0.68 5.59
N ARG A 148 -11.63 1.84 5.30
CA ARG A 148 -12.26 3.15 5.47
C ARG A 148 -12.35 3.77 4.08
N MET A 149 -13.55 4.14 3.64
CA MET A 149 -13.80 4.62 2.28
C MET A 149 -14.62 5.90 2.26
N GLN A 150 -14.35 6.71 1.24
CA GLN A 150 -15.15 7.84 0.80
C GLN A 150 -15.11 7.87 -0.75
N SER A 151 -16.13 7.38 -1.46
CA SER A 151 -16.23 7.53 -2.95
C SER A 151 -17.57 7.11 -3.59
N ALA A 152 -17.96 7.73 -4.71
CA ALA A 152 -19.25 7.50 -5.44
C ALA A 152 -19.16 6.51 -6.63
N ARG A 153 -20.32 6.02 -7.08
CA ARG A 153 -20.49 5.01 -8.15
C ARG A 153 -21.59 5.40 -9.15
N ASP A 154 -21.53 4.81 -10.36
CA ASP A 154 -22.64 4.62 -11.28
C ASP A 154 -23.74 3.71 -10.66
N PRO A 155 -24.97 4.22 -10.46
CA PRO A 155 -26.07 3.48 -9.84
C PRO A 155 -26.64 2.33 -10.69
N SER A 156 -26.23 2.18 -11.96
CA SER A 156 -26.74 1.11 -12.85
C SER A 156 -26.08 -0.26 -12.64
N ILE A 157 -24.93 -0.32 -11.95
CA ILE A 157 -24.19 -1.57 -11.79
C ILE A 157 -24.56 -2.23 -10.45
N ASN A 158 -25.36 -3.28 -10.50
CA ASN A 158 -25.89 -3.97 -9.31
C ASN A 158 -24.98 -5.07 -8.72
N SER A 159 -23.82 -5.33 -9.32
CA SER A 159 -22.84 -6.30 -8.83
C SER A 159 -21.39 -5.88 -9.13
N PRO A 160 -20.39 -6.32 -8.35
CA PRO A 160 -18.98 -6.22 -8.70
C PRO A 160 -18.70 -6.95 -10.02
N SER A 161 -17.78 -6.41 -10.82
CA SER A 161 -17.30 -7.06 -12.05
C SER A 161 -16.56 -8.38 -11.78
N LEU A 162 -16.11 -8.60 -10.54
CA LEU A 162 -15.44 -9.79 -10.09
C LEU A 162 -15.96 -10.18 -8.70
N ARG A 163 -16.39 -11.43 -8.53
CA ARG A 163 -16.84 -11.92 -7.23
C ARG A 163 -15.64 -12.09 -6.28
N PRO A 164 -15.70 -11.58 -5.05
CA PRO A 164 -14.65 -11.80 -4.07
C PRO A 164 -14.55 -13.27 -3.66
N VAL A 165 -13.32 -13.72 -3.44
CA VAL A 165 -13.01 -15.07 -2.94
C VAL A 165 -12.08 -14.94 -1.75
N TRP A 166 -12.44 -15.58 -0.62
CA TRP A 166 -11.64 -15.54 0.61
C TRP A 166 -10.30 -16.29 0.46
N SER A 167 -10.39 -17.60 0.20
CA SER A 167 -9.31 -18.58 -0.03
C SER A 167 -7.95 -18.30 0.62
N ARG A 168 -7.92 -17.90 1.90
CA ARG A 168 -6.68 -17.59 2.64
C ARG A 168 -5.85 -18.83 2.92
N GLU A 169 -6.52 -19.98 3.01
CA GLU A 169 -5.92 -21.30 3.16
C GLU A 169 -4.99 -21.67 1.99
N ALA A 170 -5.17 -21.07 0.81
CA ALA A 170 -4.29 -21.27 -0.35
C ALA A 170 -2.86 -20.73 -0.14
N LEU A 171 -2.65 -19.90 0.90
CA LEU A 171 -1.36 -19.34 1.30
C LEU A 171 -0.89 -19.89 2.65
N SER A 172 -1.26 -21.14 2.95
CA SER A 172 -0.77 -21.85 4.14
C SER A 172 0.70 -22.25 3.97
N PRO A 173 1.49 -22.25 5.06
CA PRO A 173 2.88 -22.66 5.00
C PRO A 173 2.96 -24.17 4.76
N ARG A 174 4.11 -24.63 4.29
CA ARG A 174 4.40 -26.07 4.20
C ARG A 174 4.56 -26.68 5.59
N SER A 175 4.27 -27.98 5.66
CA SER A 175 4.55 -28.80 6.85
C SER A 175 5.28 -30.08 6.40
N PRO A 176 6.57 -30.26 6.78
CA PRO A 176 7.38 -29.36 7.58
C PRO A 176 7.82 -28.08 6.82
N PRO A 177 8.19 -27.00 7.52
CA PRO A 177 8.78 -25.82 6.89
C PRO A 177 10.09 -26.16 6.16
N ARG A 178 10.30 -25.57 4.99
CA ARG A 178 11.55 -25.69 4.22
C ARG A 178 11.95 -24.31 3.68
N ILE A 179 13.08 -23.79 4.15
CA ILE A 179 13.62 -22.51 3.68
C ILE A 179 14.59 -22.81 2.54
N SER A 180 14.26 -22.36 1.33
CA SER A 180 15.06 -22.61 0.12
C SER A 180 15.81 -21.36 -0.38
N PHE A 181 15.48 -20.19 0.15
CA PHE A 181 16.11 -18.91 -0.21
C PHE A 181 16.44 -18.09 1.03
N PRO A 182 17.47 -17.22 0.95
CA PRO A 182 17.67 -16.20 1.98
C PRO A 182 16.53 -15.19 1.94
N HIS A 183 15.80 -15.06 3.05
CA HIS A 183 14.75 -14.06 3.24
C HIS A 183 15.27 -12.88 4.06
N TYR A 184 16.04 -12.00 3.41
CA TYR A 184 16.60 -10.80 4.06
C TYR A 184 15.52 -9.86 4.59
N GLU A 185 14.30 -9.93 4.06
CA GLU A 185 13.12 -9.20 4.54
C GLU A 185 12.66 -9.63 5.94
N TYR A 186 13.05 -10.82 6.41
CA TYR A 186 12.73 -11.36 7.73
C TYR A 186 13.97 -11.59 8.59
N ASP A 187 15.14 -11.16 8.14
CA ASP A 187 16.41 -11.32 8.87
C ASP A 187 16.56 -10.21 9.91
N ASP A 188 16.26 -10.54 11.16
CA ASP A 188 16.39 -9.62 12.29
C ASP A 188 17.84 -9.15 12.54
N SER A 189 18.85 -9.88 12.04
CA SER A 189 20.22 -9.40 12.13
C SER A 189 20.46 -8.20 11.21
N ILE A 190 19.79 -8.15 10.04
CA ILE A 190 19.87 -7.04 9.09
C ILE A 190 19.11 -5.81 9.60
N THR A 191 17.98 -6.00 10.26
CA THR A 191 17.24 -4.89 10.89
C THR A 191 18.01 -4.27 12.06
N ASN A 192 18.89 -5.05 12.72
CA ASN A 192 19.75 -4.63 13.82
C ASN A 192 21.17 -4.16 13.40
N LEU A 193 21.61 -4.43 12.17
CA LEU A 193 22.91 -4.01 11.66
C LEU A 193 22.90 -2.52 11.30
N LYS A 194 23.27 -1.68 12.28
CA LYS A 194 23.45 -0.21 12.19
C LYS A 194 22.30 0.46 11.42
N PRO A 195 21.18 0.79 12.08
CA PRO A 195 20.09 1.47 11.41
C PRO A 195 20.65 2.76 10.80
N GLY A 196 20.55 2.89 9.47
CA GLY A 196 20.52 4.22 8.86
C GLY A 196 19.53 5.07 9.65
N PRO A 197 19.72 6.40 9.75
CA PRO A 197 19.16 7.23 10.83
C PRO A 197 17.76 6.78 11.23
N MET A 198 17.67 6.06 12.36
CA MET A 198 16.40 5.52 12.81
C MET A 198 15.58 6.71 13.26
N TYR A 199 14.58 7.07 12.45
CA TYR A 199 13.75 8.21 12.76
C TYR A 199 12.76 7.77 13.84
N SER A 200 12.78 8.44 14.99
CA SER A 200 11.64 8.39 15.90
C SER A 200 10.36 8.73 15.11
N PRO A 201 9.16 8.25 15.49
CA PRO A 201 7.92 8.63 14.81
C PRO A 201 7.79 10.14 14.61
N SER A 202 8.22 10.93 15.60
CA SER A 202 8.25 12.39 15.54
C SER A 202 9.26 12.96 14.53
N ARG A 203 10.45 12.37 14.39
CA ARG A 203 11.43 12.77 13.35
C ARG A 203 10.97 12.33 11.96
N PHE A 204 10.36 11.15 11.84
CA PHE A 204 9.86 10.63 10.57
C PHE A 204 8.78 11.57 10.00
N ARG A 205 7.87 12.06 10.85
CA ARG A 205 6.86 13.06 10.48
C ARG A 205 7.44 14.41 10.04
N ARG A 206 8.67 14.74 10.43
CA ARG A 206 9.38 15.96 10.02
C ARG A 206 10.20 15.81 8.74
N LEU A 207 10.27 14.60 8.17
CA LEU A 207 10.94 14.42 6.88
C LEU A 207 10.18 15.17 5.80
N ALA A 208 10.92 15.94 5.00
CA ALA A 208 10.36 16.58 3.82
C ALA A 208 9.87 15.49 2.86
N GLN A 209 8.61 15.61 2.46
CA GLN A 209 8.00 14.75 1.44
C GLN A 209 8.02 15.49 0.10
N ALA A 210 8.48 14.82 -0.94
CA ALA A 210 8.53 15.36 -2.28
C ALA A 210 8.05 14.32 -3.30
N SER A 211 7.23 14.75 -4.25
CA SER A 211 6.88 13.96 -5.42
C SER A 211 7.80 14.29 -6.58
N LEU A 212 8.31 13.25 -7.24
CA LEU A 212 9.14 13.36 -8.44
C LEU A 212 8.36 12.84 -9.64
N PHE A 213 8.18 13.69 -10.65
CA PHE A 213 7.59 13.28 -11.92
C PHE A 213 8.71 12.88 -12.89
N LEU A 214 8.62 11.67 -13.44
CA LEU A 214 9.56 11.16 -14.44
C LEU A 214 8.85 11.04 -15.79
N PRO A 215 9.07 12.01 -16.72
CA PRO A 215 8.52 11.94 -18.07
C PRO A 215 8.94 10.67 -18.81
N ARG A 216 8.18 10.31 -19.85
CA ARG A 216 8.43 9.11 -20.66
C ARG A 216 9.84 9.11 -21.27
N GLU A 217 10.31 10.28 -21.68
CA GLU A 217 11.63 10.52 -22.27
C GLU A 217 12.74 10.24 -21.25
N THR A 218 12.55 10.71 -20.02
CA THR A 218 13.44 10.42 -18.89
C THR A 218 13.48 8.93 -18.58
N VAL A 219 12.31 8.27 -18.53
CA VAL A 219 12.24 6.81 -18.31
C VAL A 219 12.93 6.05 -19.46
N SER A 220 12.72 6.46 -20.71
CA SER A 220 13.39 5.86 -21.88
C SER A 220 14.91 5.96 -21.78
N THR A 221 15.41 7.14 -21.40
CA THR A 221 16.84 7.38 -21.18
C THR A 221 17.40 6.51 -20.06
N LEU A 222 16.66 6.37 -18.95
CA LEU A 222 17.06 5.48 -17.85
C LEU A 222 17.12 4.02 -18.31
N LYS A 223 16.13 3.54 -19.07
CA LYS A 223 16.15 2.18 -19.64
C LYS A 223 17.37 1.95 -20.51
N HIS A 224 17.69 2.89 -21.41
CA HIS A 224 18.87 2.79 -22.26
C HIS A 224 20.17 2.68 -21.44
N ARG A 225 20.34 3.55 -20.43
CA ARG A 225 21.51 3.51 -19.51
C ARG A 225 21.55 2.25 -18.63
N ALA A 226 20.40 1.60 -18.43
CA ALA A 226 20.23 0.37 -17.70
C ALA A 226 20.25 -0.88 -18.61
N ALA A 227 20.87 -0.80 -19.79
CA ALA A 227 20.96 -1.90 -20.76
C ALA A 227 19.57 -2.43 -21.19
N ALA A 228 18.67 -1.52 -21.56
CA ALA A 228 17.30 -1.80 -21.98
C ALA A 228 16.44 -2.54 -20.94
N ALA A 229 16.77 -2.42 -19.64
CA ALA A 229 16.00 -3.01 -18.56
C ALA A 229 14.52 -2.55 -18.54
N ALA A 230 13.68 -3.30 -17.80
CA ALA A 230 12.30 -2.91 -17.57
C ALA A 230 12.22 -1.54 -16.88
N SER A 231 11.12 -0.80 -17.11
CA SER A 231 10.96 0.57 -16.57
C SER A 231 11.11 0.61 -15.05
N PHE A 232 10.50 -0.35 -14.35
CA PHE A 232 10.64 -0.48 -12.90
C PHE A 232 12.11 -0.64 -12.48
N ASP A 233 12.84 -1.58 -13.09
CA ASP A 233 14.24 -1.88 -12.72
C ASP A 233 15.15 -0.67 -12.94
N ALA A 234 14.96 0.05 -14.05
CA ALA A 234 15.74 1.23 -14.39
C ALA A 234 15.48 2.39 -13.43
N VAL A 235 14.21 2.65 -13.09
CA VAL A 235 13.81 3.73 -12.17
C VAL A 235 14.21 3.38 -10.73
N ALA A 236 13.92 2.17 -10.26
CA ALA A 236 14.29 1.67 -8.94
C ALA A 236 15.81 1.75 -8.72
N ALA A 237 16.61 1.26 -9.68
CA ALA A 237 18.05 1.34 -9.63
C ALA A 237 18.56 2.79 -9.59
N CYS A 238 17.92 3.69 -10.34
CA CYS A 238 18.28 5.11 -10.33
C CYS A 238 18.01 5.73 -8.96
N LEU A 239 16.83 5.51 -8.38
CA LEU A 239 16.44 6.02 -7.06
C LEU A 239 17.31 5.42 -5.95
N TRP A 240 17.62 4.12 -6.01
CA TRP A 240 18.46 3.45 -5.03
C TRP A 240 19.88 4.03 -5.02
N ARG A 241 20.49 4.22 -6.20
CA ARG A 241 21.79 4.87 -6.34
C ARG A 241 21.77 6.34 -5.89
N ALA A 242 20.73 7.08 -6.26
CA ALA A 242 20.57 8.47 -5.85
C ALA A 242 20.47 8.60 -4.33
N ARG A 243 19.68 7.73 -3.68
CA ARG A 243 19.53 7.67 -2.22
C ARG A 243 20.84 7.34 -1.52
N ALA A 244 21.57 6.33 -2.01
CA ALA A 244 22.88 5.96 -1.44
C ALA A 244 23.87 7.14 -1.47
N ARG A 245 23.93 7.86 -2.59
CA ARG A 245 24.78 9.05 -2.74
C ARG A 245 24.33 10.21 -1.86
N ALA A 246 23.03 10.49 -1.80
CA ALA A 246 22.47 11.58 -1.00
C ALA A 246 22.68 11.39 0.50
N LEU A 247 22.69 10.14 0.97
CA LEU A 247 22.99 9.79 2.36
C LEU A 247 24.51 9.67 2.63
N CYS A 248 25.35 10.03 1.65
CA CYS A 248 26.81 9.90 1.73
C CYS A 248 27.28 8.50 2.14
N LEU A 249 26.54 7.46 1.72
CA LEU A 249 26.91 6.07 1.97
C LEU A 249 28.00 5.69 0.96
N SER A 250 29.27 5.88 1.35
CA SER A 250 30.44 5.55 0.51
C SER A 250 31.31 4.42 1.08
N GLY A 251 30.79 3.69 2.06
CA GLY A 251 31.48 2.59 2.74
C GLY A 251 31.42 1.26 1.99
N ARG A 252 31.88 0.20 2.66
CA ARG A 252 31.70 -1.19 2.22
C ARG A 252 30.48 -1.85 2.87
N ASP A 253 29.64 -1.07 3.55
CA ASP A 253 28.43 -1.59 4.15
C ASP A 253 27.44 -2.03 3.04
N PRO A 254 26.73 -3.15 3.25
CA PRO A 254 25.68 -3.58 2.35
C PRO A 254 24.50 -2.61 2.39
N ALA A 255 23.96 -2.31 1.21
CA ALA A 255 22.68 -1.66 1.05
C ALA A 255 21.65 -2.68 0.57
N TYR A 256 20.44 -2.53 1.10
CA TYR A 256 19.30 -3.40 0.84
C TYR A 256 18.20 -2.60 0.14
N PHE A 257 17.59 -3.17 -0.89
CA PHE A 257 16.47 -2.58 -1.60
C PHE A 257 15.34 -3.61 -1.70
N LEU A 258 14.33 -3.40 -0.85
CA LEU A 258 13.10 -4.19 -0.78
C LEU A 258 12.05 -3.59 -1.71
N PHE A 259 11.31 -4.44 -2.41
CA PHE A 259 10.19 -4.00 -3.25
C PHE A 259 9.10 -5.08 -3.35
N PRO A 260 7.82 -4.69 -3.42
CA PRO A 260 6.72 -5.64 -3.48
C PRO A 260 6.65 -6.33 -4.85
N VAL A 261 6.39 -7.64 -4.83
CA VAL A 261 6.06 -8.45 -6.01
C VAL A 261 4.73 -9.16 -5.79
N ASP A 262 3.77 -8.96 -6.69
CA ASP A 262 2.48 -9.66 -6.68
C ASP A 262 2.66 -11.13 -7.09
N THR A 263 2.15 -12.04 -6.25
CA THR A 263 2.26 -13.48 -6.44
C THR A 263 0.92 -14.16 -6.76
N ARG A 264 -0.17 -13.43 -7.04
CA ARG A 264 -1.49 -14.01 -7.34
C ARG A 264 -1.48 -14.93 -8.55
N SER A 265 -0.74 -14.54 -9.59
CA SER A 265 -0.59 -15.35 -10.80
C SER A 265 0.51 -16.41 -10.69
N ARG A 266 1.09 -16.61 -9.50
CA ARG A 266 2.23 -17.49 -9.22
C ARG A 266 1.83 -18.58 -8.23
N GLY A 267 2.60 -19.66 -8.19
CA GLY A 267 2.27 -20.83 -7.36
C GLY A 267 1.34 -21.83 -8.03
N THR A 268 1.38 -23.05 -7.48
CA THR A 268 0.51 -24.16 -7.86
C THR A 268 -0.27 -24.63 -6.63
N PRO A 269 -1.62 -24.53 -6.62
CA PRO A 269 -2.45 -23.86 -7.62
C PRO A 269 -2.33 -22.32 -7.56
N ARG A 270 -2.67 -21.65 -8.66
CA ARG A 270 -2.77 -20.19 -8.71
C ARG A 270 -3.90 -19.69 -7.82
N LEU A 271 -3.76 -18.46 -7.32
CA LEU A 271 -4.84 -17.84 -6.54
C LEU A 271 -6.06 -17.55 -7.45
N PRO A 272 -7.29 -17.74 -6.94
CA PRO A 272 -8.50 -17.38 -7.67
C PRO A 272 -8.49 -15.91 -8.09
N ARG A 273 -9.08 -15.58 -9.25
CA ARG A 273 -9.12 -14.19 -9.74
C ARG A 273 -9.71 -13.22 -8.72
N GLY A 274 -10.72 -13.65 -7.96
CA GLY A 274 -11.38 -12.86 -6.92
C GLY A 274 -10.66 -12.76 -5.58
N TYR A 275 -9.46 -13.34 -5.44
CA TYR A 275 -8.69 -13.31 -4.20
C TYR A 275 -8.28 -11.87 -3.81
N TYR A 276 -8.72 -11.41 -2.64
CA TYR A 276 -8.72 -9.99 -2.31
C TYR A 276 -7.88 -9.55 -1.10
N GLY A 277 -6.99 -10.37 -0.56
CA GLY A 277 -5.95 -9.79 0.33
C GLY A 277 -4.55 -10.17 -0.03
N ALA A 278 -3.67 -10.22 0.96
CA ALA A 278 -2.25 -10.10 0.73
C ALA A 278 -1.69 -11.33 0.00
N ALA A 279 -1.14 -11.07 -1.18
CA ALA A 279 -0.43 -12.04 -2.01
C ALA A 279 0.80 -11.33 -2.59
N VAL A 280 1.64 -10.83 -1.69
CA VAL A 280 2.81 -10.02 -1.99
C VAL A 280 4.00 -10.58 -1.22
N VAL A 281 5.15 -10.62 -1.88
CA VAL A 281 6.45 -10.91 -1.27
C VAL A 281 7.38 -9.71 -1.50
N PHE A 282 8.42 -9.59 -0.67
CA PHE A 282 9.34 -8.45 -0.71
C PHE A 282 10.78 -8.93 -0.95
N PRO A 283 11.14 -9.35 -2.18
CA PRO A 283 12.52 -9.65 -2.52
C PRO A 283 13.45 -8.49 -2.20
N CYS A 284 14.67 -8.84 -1.82
CA CYS A 284 15.69 -7.89 -1.45
C CYS A 284 16.85 -7.91 -2.45
N ALA A 285 17.05 -6.80 -3.17
CA ALA A 285 18.27 -6.59 -3.94
C ALA A 285 19.38 -6.08 -3.00
N THR A 286 20.57 -6.68 -3.11
CA THR A 286 21.72 -6.34 -2.27
C THR A 286 22.91 -5.87 -3.09
N ALA A 287 23.59 -4.83 -2.61
CA ALA A 287 24.80 -4.29 -3.21
C ALA A 287 25.63 -3.52 -2.18
N LEU A 288 26.95 -3.43 -2.39
CA LEU A 288 27.78 -2.56 -1.56
C LEU A 288 27.47 -1.09 -1.86
N THR A 289 27.41 -0.25 -0.82
CA THR A 289 27.15 1.20 -0.97
C THR A 289 28.17 1.87 -1.89
N PHE A 290 29.46 1.53 -1.76
CA PHE A 290 30.52 1.96 -2.70
C PHE A 290 30.21 1.59 -4.16
N ASP A 291 29.75 0.36 -4.42
CA ASP A 291 29.43 -0.12 -5.76
C ASP A 291 28.21 0.63 -6.34
N LEU A 292 27.16 0.84 -5.55
CA LEU A 292 25.99 1.62 -5.98
C LEU A 292 26.39 3.05 -6.38
N CYS A 293 27.28 3.67 -5.61
CA CYS A 293 27.73 5.03 -5.83
C CYS A 293 28.65 5.16 -7.05
N ARG A 294 29.47 4.15 -7.37
CA ARG A 294 30.50 4.25 -8.43
C ARG A 294 30.19 3.49 -9.72
N LYS A 295 29.55 2.32 -9.64
CA LYS A 295 29.27 1.50 -10.83
C LYS A 295 28.16 2.12 -11.69
N PRO A 296 28.11 1.79 -13.00
CA PRO A 296 27.07 2.30 -13.91
C PRO A 296 25.65 1.86 -13.52
N LEU A 297 24.63 2.55 -14.03
CA LEU A 297 23.21 2.25 -13.71
C LEU A 297 22.84 0.78 -13.98
N ARG A 298 23.35 0.20 -15.08
CA ARG A 298 23.15 -1.21 -15.43
C ARG A 298 23.52 -2.21 -14.33
N TYR A 299 24.49 -1.89 -13.47
CA TYR A 299 24.87 -2.74 -12.34
C TYR A 299 23.76 -2.78 -11.28
N ALA A 300 23.22 -1.62 -10.91
CA ALA A 300 22.15 -1.58 -9.91
C ALA A 300 20.85 -2.17 -10.48
N SER A 301 20.53 -1.93 -11.76
CA SER A 301 19.35 -2.52 -12.38
C SER A 301 19.46 -4.03 -12.53
N SER A 302 20.66 -4.59 -12.76
CA SER A 302 20.84 -6.04 -12.79
C SER A 302 20.61 -6.66 -11.41
N LYS A 303 21.03 -6.00 -10.32
CA LYS A 303 20.73 -6.45 -8.95
C LYS A 303 19.23 -6.49 -8.66
N VAL A 304 18.49 -5.45 -9.06
CA VAL A 304 17.02 -5.41 -8.94
C VAL A 304 16.36 -6.51 -9.78
N ALA A 305 16.81 -6.67 -11.03
CA ALA A 305 16.28 -7.70 -11.93
C ALA A 305 16.52 -9.11 -11.39
N THR A 306 17.71 -9.42 -10.87
CA THR A 306 18.02 -10.72 -10.26
C THR A 306 17.13 -11.00 -9.05
N ALA A 307 17.01 -10.06 -8.10
CA ALA A 307 16.14 -10.22 -6.93
C ALA A 307 14.68 -10.44 -7.33
N LYS A 308 14.21 -9.75 -8.37
CA LYS A 308 12.87 -9.94 -8.92
C LYS A 308 12.71 -11.35 -9.51
N GLN A 309 13.68 -11.86 -10.28
CA GLN A 309 13.59 -13.21 -10.84
C GLN A 309 13.49 -14.29 -9.76
N ILE A 310 14.27 -14.16 -8.69
CA ILE A 310 14.21 -15.08 -7.54
C ILE A 310 12.81 -15.09 -6.92
N ALA A 311 12.18 -13.92 -6.72
CA ALA A 311 10.81 -13.85 -6.20
C ALA A 311 9.73 -14.39 -7.14
N LEU A 312 10.05 -14.65 -8.42
CA LEU A 312 9.12 -15.28 -9.35
C LEU A 312 9.16 -16.82 -9.26
N GLU A 313 10.12 -17.38 -8.54
CA GLU A 313 10.19 -18.83 -8.29
C GLU A 313 9.10 -19.22 -7.28
N ASP A 314 8.34 -20.27 -7.60
CA ASP A 314 7.22 -20.74 -6.76
C ASP A 314 7.70 -21.08 -5.33
N GLU A 315 8.94 -21.54 -5.21
CA GLU A 315 9.58 -21.89 -3.95
C GLU A 315 9.85 -20.67 -3.05
N TYR A 316 10.08 -19.47 -3.60
CA TYR A 316 10.35 -18.27 -2.79
C TYR A 316 9.15 -17.84 -1.94
N ARG A 317 7.93 -18.01 -2.48
CA ARG A 317 6.71 -17.73 -1.72
C ARG A 317 6.40 -18.83 -0.71
N ALA A 318 6.84 -20.06 -0.98
CA ALA A 318 6.53 -21.24 -0.18
C ALA A 318 7.55 -21.50 0.94
N SER A 319 8.68 -20.78 0.94
CA SER A 319 9.74 -20.86 1.95
C SER A 319 9.47 -20.07 3.21
#